data_AF-A0A8J6PDV0-F1
#
_entry.id   AF-A0A8J6PDV0-F1
#
_cell.length_a   1.000
_cell.length_b   1.000
_cell.length_c   1.000
_cell.angle_alpha   90.00
_cell.angle_beta   90.00
_cell.angle_gamma   90.00
#
_symmetry.space_group_name_H-M   'P 1'
#
loop_
_entity.id
_entity.type
_entity.pdbx_description
1 polymer ?
#
loop_
_entity_poly.entity_id
_entity_poly.type
_entity_poly.pdbx_seq_one_letter_code
_entity_poly.pdbx_strand_id
1 'polypeptide(L)'
;MPVLAHGVGGSEDLPISYTWAMIGGAWALTFSFAIVLFAWRTPRFSGDAPGRPLPPWVTVPVESRAVRLVVAGFALLLAAWITMAAFFGPNSEGNPFAGSVY
;
A
#
# COMPACT_ATOMS: atom_id res chain seq x y z
N MET A 1 21.82 17.22 -21.66
CA MET A 1 20.69 17.10 -22.61
C MET A 1 19.42 17.03 -21.77
N PRO A 2 18.52 18.03 -21.83
CA PRO A 2 17.30 17.99 -21.04
C PRO A 2 16.41 16.88 -21.60
N VAL A 3 15.98 15.96 -20.73
CA VAL A 3 15.01 14.93 -21.09
C VAL A 3 13.70 15.67 -21.42
N LEU A 4 13.23 15.47 -22.65
CA LEU A 4 11.95 15.97 -23.15
C LEU A 4 10.81 15.39 -22.30
N ALA A 5 9.85 16.25 -21.98
CA ALA A 5 8.58 16.00 -21.29
C ALA A 5 8.11 14.53 -21.34
N HIS A 6 8.16 13.85 -20.19
CA HIS A 6 7.74 12.44 -20.04
C HIS A 6 6.22 12.23 -20.24
N GLY A 7 5.44 13.27 -20.56
CA GLY A 7 3.99 13.14 -20.84
C GLY A 7 3.14 12.66 -19.67
N VAL A 8 3.73 12.43 -18.50
CA VAL A 8 3.05 12.22 -17.23
C VAL A 8 3.08 13.57 -16.54
N GLY A 9 2.04 14.38 -16.75
CA GLY A 9 1.87 15.61 -15.97
C GLY A 9 1.81 15.26 -14.49
N GLY A 10 2.28 16.19 -13.65
CA GLY A 10 2.19 16.04 -12.19
C GLY A 10 0.74 15.88 -11.75
N SER A 11 0.51 15.45 -10.51
CA SER A 11 -0.84 15.35 -9.96
C SER A 11 -1.58 16.71 -9.97
N GLU A 12 -0.82 17.80 -10.04
CA GLU A 12 -1.27 19.18 -10.17
C GLU A 12 -1.71 19.57 -11.59
N ASP A 13 -1.36 18.80 -12.61
CA ASP A 13 -1.67 19.10 -14.02
C ASP A 13 -3.07 18.61 -14.45
N LEU A 14 -3.82 17.98 -13.54
CA LEU A 14 -5.18 17.55 -13.80
C LEU A 14 -6.12 18.76 -13.96
N PRO A 15 -7.13 18.69 -14.84
CA PRO A 15 -8.13 19.76 -15.01
C PRO A 15 -9.09 19.90 -13.80
N ILE A 16 -8.82 19.22 -12.70
CA ILE A 16 -9.55 19.28 -11.43
C ILE A 16 -8.61 19.73 -10.32
N SER A 17 -9.13 20.49 -9.35
CA SER A 17 -8.32 20.93 -8.21
C SER A 17 -7.80 19.75 -7.41
N TYR A 18 -6.49 19.69 -7.21
CA TYR A 18 -5.80 18.68 -6.41
C TYR A 18 -6.42 18.50 -5.01
N THR A 19 -6.76 19.60 -4.33
CA THR A 19 -7.38 19.57 -3.00
C THR A 19 -8.72 18.83 -3.02
N TRP A 20 -9.56 19.10 -4.02
CA TRP A 20 -10.85 18.43 -4.15
C TRP A 20 -10.70 16.95 -4.51
N ALA A 21 -9.71 16.61 -5.35
CA ALA A 21 -9.38 15.22 -5.66
C ALA A 21 -8.93 14.44 -4.41
N MET A 22 -8.05 15.02 -3.58
CA MET A 22 -7.58 14.41 -2.34
C MET A 22 -8.70 14.22 -1.31
N ILE A 23 -9.55 15.24 -1.12
CA ILE A 23 -10.71 15.14 -0.23
C ILE A 23 -11.66 14.03 -0.71
N GLY A 24 -11.94 13.98 -2.01
CA GLY A 24 -12.78 12.93 -2.61
C GLY A 24 -12.20 11.53 -2.40
N GLY A 25 -10.89 11.36 -2.65
CA GLY A 25 -10.19 10.10 -2.42
C GLY A 25 -10.22 9.64 -0.96
N ALA A 26 -9.96 10.55 -0.02
CA ALA A 26 -10.02 10.27 1.41
C ALA A 26 -11.44 9.82 1.85
N TRP A 27 -12.48 10.48 1.34
CA TRP A 27 -13.86 10.10 1.60
C TRP A 27 -14.23 8.76 0.97
N ALA A 28 -13.85 8.53 -0.29
CA ALA A 28 -14.11 7.27 -0.98
C ALA A 28 -13.49 6.08 -0.22
N LEU A 29 -12.24 6.22 0.24
CA LEU A 29 -11.56 5.22 1.04
C LEU A 29 -12.28 4.99 2.38
N THR A 30 -12.58 6.06 3.10
CA THR A 30 -13.23 6.02 4.42
C THR A 30 -14.61 5.35 4.34
N PHE A 31 -15.43 5.74 3.37
CA PHE A 31 -16.75 5.16 3.19
C PHE A 31 -16.68 3.72 2.72
N SER A 32 -15.73 3.36 1.85
CA SER A 32 -15.55 1.97 1.43
C SER A 32 -15.34 1.05 2.63
N PHE A 33 -14.46 1.43 3.55
CA PHE A 33 -14.22 0.67 4.78
C PHE A 33 -15.40 0.73 5.76
N ALA A 34 -16.01 1.89 5.96
CA ALA A 34 -17.18 2.02 6.83
C ALA A 34 -18.32 1.12 6.34
N ILE A 35 -18.61 1.13 5.04
CA ILE A 35 -19.61 0.26 4.42
C ILE A 35 -19.25 -1.20 4.67
N VAL A 36 -18.00 -1.62 4.41
CA VAL A 36 -17.58 -3.00 4.67
C VAL A 36 -17.77 -3.37 6.13
N LEU A 37 -17.35 -2.51 7.07
CA LEU A 37 -17.47 -2.74 8.52
C LEU A 37 -18.92 -2.92 8.96
N PHE A 38 -19.85 -2.12 8.43
CA PHE A 38 -21.26 -2.17 8.83
C PHE A 38 -22.11 -3.16 8.03
N ALA A 39 -21.78 -3.39 6.75
CA ALA A 39 -22.52 -4.26 5.85
C ALA A 39 -22.06 -5.72 5.93
N TRP A 40 -20.80 -5.97 6.30
CA TRP A 40 -20.25 -7.32 6.48
C TRP A 40 -20.44 -7.83 7.92
N ARG A 41 -21.70 -7.92 8.36
CA ARG A 41 -22.03 -8.39 9.73
C ARG A 41 -21.83 -9.89 9.93
N THR A 42 -21.99 -10.67 8.87
CA THR A 42 -21.83 -12.13 8.90
C THR A 42 -20.68 -12.55 7.99
N PRO A 43 -19.67 -13.29 8.50
CA PRO A 43 -18.59 -13.80 7.66
C PRO A 43 -19.18 -14.73 6.60
N ARG A 44 -19.11 -14.32 5.33
CA ARG A 44 -19.60 -15.13 4.20
C ARG A 44 -18.66 -16.27 3.84
N PHE A 45 -17.42 -16.23 4.33
CA PHE A 45 -16.54 -17.39 4.36
C PHE A 45 -17.01 -18.30 5.50
N SER A 46 -17.86 -19.27 5.18
CA SER A 46 -18.25 -20.34 6.09
C SER A 46 -17.17 -21.44 6.11
N GLY A 47 -16.89 -22.00 7.29
CA GLY A 47 -16.02 -23.16 7.42
C GLY A 47 -16.55 -24.40 6.67
N ASP A 48 -17.84 -24.40 6.34
CA ASP A 48 -18.54 -25.48 5.64
C ASP A 48 -18.26 -25.53 4.14
N ALA A 49 -17.59 -24.51 3.58
CA ALA A 49 -17.01 -24.55 2.25
C ALA A 49 -15.47 -24.62 2.37
N PRO A 50 -14.91 -25.76 2.83
CA PRO A 50 -13.47 -25.89 2.95
C PRO A 50 -12.84 -25.66 1.57
N GLY A 51 -12.01 -24.62 1.49
CA GLY A 51 -11.17 -24.38 0.32
C GLY A 51 -10.28 -25.59 0.03
N ARG A 52 -9.67 -25.62 -1.15
CA ARG A 52 -8.73 -26.69 -1.48
C ARG A 52 -7.47 -26.54 -0.63
N PRO A 53 -7.03 -27.58 0.11
CA PRO A 53 -5.80 -27.49 0.87
C PRO A 53 -4.64 -27.23 -0.09
N LEU A 54 -3.80 -26.26 0.26
CA LEU A 54 -2.58 -25.98 -0.48
C LEU A 54 -1.59 -27.16 -0.30
N PRO A 55 -0.79 -27.48 -1.33
CA PRO A 55 0.23 -28.51 -1.21
C PRO A 55 1.21 -28.21 -0.05
N PRO A 56 1.69 -29.23 0.68
CA PRO A 56 2.60 -29.04 1.81
C PRO A 56 3.89 -28.28 1.48
N TRP A 57 4.38 -28.39 0.25
CA TRP A 57 5.58 -27.68 -0.20
C TRP A 57 5.39 -26.16 -0.28
N VAL A 58 4.14 -25.66 -0.26
CA VAL A 58 3.81 -24.23 -0.17
C VAL A 58 3.58 -23.82 1.29
N THR A 59 2.80 -24.59 2.04
CA THR A 59 2.42 -24.21 3.42
C THR A 59 3.60 -24.28 4.38
N VAL A 60 4.43 -25.32 4.29
CA VAL A 60 5.60 -25.52 5.18
C VAL A 60 6.58 -24.34 5.16
N PRO A 61 7.05 -23.82 4.02
CA PRO A 61 7.93 -22.66 4.03
C PRO A 61 7.21 -21.38 4.48
N VAL A 62 5.97 -21.14 4.01
CA VAL A 62 5.21 -19.92 4.34
C VAL A 62 4.90 -19.81 5.84
N GLU A 63 4.58 -20.93 6.48
CA GLU A 63 4.28 -20.99 7.91
C GLU A 63 5.53 -21.11 8.79
N SER A 64 6.72 -21.25 8.18
CA SER A 64 7.95 -21.38 8.94
C SER A 64 8.30 -20.08 9.70
N ARG A 65 8.73 -20.24 10.95
CA ARG A 65 9.18 -19.12 11.78
C ARG A 65 10.34 -18.35 11.14
N ALA A 66 11.21 -19.04 10.40
CA ALA A 66 12.33 -18.43 9.69
C ALA A 66 11.85 -17.47 8.60
N VAL A 67 10.96 -17.92 7.71
CA VAL A 67 10.38 -17.06 6.66
C VAL A 67 9.64 -15.88 7.29
N ARG A 68 8.85 -16.13 8.33
CA ARG A 68 8.13 -15.05 9.02
C ARG A 68 9.07 -14.01 9.62
N LEU A 69 10.17 -14.42 10.25
CA LEU A 69 11.16 -13.51 10.82
C LEU A 69 11.93 -12.74 9.74
N VAL A 70 12.28 -13.40 8.63
CA VAL A 70 12.96 -12.76 7.50
C VAL A 70 12.05 -11.70 6.89
N VAL A 71 10.81 -12.05 6.55
CA VAL A 71 9.83 -11.11 6.00
C VAL A 71 9.54 -9.96 6.96
N ALA A 72 9.36 -10.25 8.26
CA ALA A 72 9.17 -9.22 9.27
C ALA A 72 10.40 -8.30 9.38
N GLY A 73 11.61 -8.87 9.35
CA GLY A 73 12.86 -8.11 9.36
C GLY A 73 12.98 -7.18 8.15
N PHE A 74 12.72 -7.68 6.94
CA PHE A 74 12.68 -6.86 5.74
C PHE A 74 11.64 -5.75 5.82
N ALA A 75 10.42 -6.06 6.30
CA ALA A 75 9.38 -5.07 6.47
C ALA A 75 9.78 -3.97 7.48
N LEU A 76 10.41 -4.35 8.60
CA LEU A 76 10.91 -3.40 9.60
C LEU A 76 12.05 -2.54 9.06
N LEU A 77 12.99 -3.13 8.31
CA LEU A 77 14.09 -2.38 7.67
C LEU A 77 13.54 -1.38 6.65
N LEU A 78 12.59 -1.79 5.81
CA LEU A 78 11.93 -0.91 4.86
C LEU A 78 11.18 0.23 5.57
N ALA A 79 10.42 -0.09 6.62
CA ALA A 79 9.71 0.92 7.41
C ALA A 79 10.67 1.92 8.06
N ALA A 80 11.77 1.44 8.65
CA ALA A 80 12.81 2.29 9.24
C ALA A 80 13.47 3.17 8.18
N TRP A 81 13.78 2.62 7.00
CA TRP A 81 14.34 3.36 5.88
C TRP A 81 13.42 4.47 5.39
N ILE A 82 12.14 4.17 5.14
CA ILE A 82 11.13 5.16 4.72
C ILE A 82 10.98 6.24 5.78
N THR A 83 10.93 5.86 7.07
CA THR A 83 10.83 6.80 8.18
C THR A 83 12.05 7.72 8.24
N MET A 84 13.25 7.18 8.06
CA MET A 84 14.47 7.97 8.00
C MET A 84 14.44 8.96 6.82
N ALA A 85 14.00 8.52 5.64
CA ALA A 85 13.86 9.39 4.49
C ALA A 85 12.77 10.46 4.66
N ALA A 86 11.71 10.17 5.42
CA ALA A 86 10.66 11.13 5.76
C ALA A 86 11.18 12.29 6.61
N PHE A 87 11.98 11.99 7.63
CA PHE A 87 12.44 12.99 8.60
C PHE A 87 13.75 13.67 8.21
N PHE A 88 14.62 12.97 7.47
CA PHE A 88 15.99 13.43 7.17
C PHE A 88 16.29 13.51 5.67
N GLY A 89 15.38 13.05 4.80
CA GLY A 89 15.58 13.08 3.35
C GLY A 89 15.35 14.46 2.75
N PRO A 90 16.00 14.78 1.61
CA PRO A 90 15.78 16.03 0.90
C PRO A 90 14.36 16.11 0.32
N ASN A 91 13.80 17.32 0.25
CA ASN A 91 12.53 17.59 -0.43
C ASN A 91 12.72 17.59 -1.95
N SER A 92 12.80 16.39 -2.52
CA SER A 92 13.05 16.16 -3.95
C SER A 92 12.34 14.89 -4.40
N GLU A 93 12.05 14.79 -5.70
CA GLU A 93 11.38 13.65 -6.34
C GLU A 93 12.11 12.31 -6.13
N GLY A 94 13.43 12.33 -5.90
CA GLY A 94 14.21 11.12 -5.61
C GLY A 94 14.08 10.59 -4.16
N ASN A 95 13.33 11.28 -3.29
CA ASN A 95 13.12 10.82 -1.92
C ASN A 95 12.22 9.56 -1.94
N PRO A 96 12.51 8.50 -1.17
CA PRO A 96 11.64 7.33 -1.10
C PRO A 96 10.41 7.50 -0.19
N PHE A 97 10.20 8.68 0.41
CA PHE A 97 9.02 8.99 1.21
C PHE A 97 7.72 9.05 0.38
N ALA A 98 6.59 8.68 0.98
CA ALA A 98 5.30 8.73 0.31
C ALA A 98 4.90 10.20 0.06
N GLY A 99 5.03 10.63 -1.19
CA GLY A 99 4.85 12.02 -1.62
C GLY A 99 5.88 12.49 -2.65
N SER A 100 6.97 11.75 -2.88
CA SER A 100 7.99 12.06 -3.90
C SER A 100 7.95 11.12 -5.12
N VAL A 101 7.21 10.02 -5.04
CA VAL A 101 6.78 9.25 -6.21
C VAL A 101 5.51 9.88 -6.77
N TYR A 102 5.67 10.64 -7.87
CA TYR A 102 4.59 11.18 -8.70
C TYR A 102 4.51 10.41 -10.02
#